data_AF-T1AIG1-F1
#
_entry.id   AF-T1AIG1-F1
#
_cell.length_a   1.000
_cell.length_b   1.000
_cell.length_c   1.000
_cell.angle_alpha   90.00
_cell.angle_beta   90.00
_cell.angle_gamma   90.00
#
_symmetry.space_group_name_H-M   'P 1'
#
loop_
_entity.id
_entity.type
_entity.pdbx_description
1 polymer ?
#
loop_
_entity_poly.entity_id
_entity_poly.type
_entity_poly.pdbx_seq_one_letter_code
_entity_poly.pdbx_strand_id
1 'polypeptide(L)'
;VNGKDYLVPMAIEEPSVVAAASNSAKVARTSGGFHAQSTEPVMIGQVQIMDVPDPAAARLRILEARTELLAAANAKDPVLVKFGGGAKELEVRLLPSPRGTMVIVHLLVDARDAGGMNAVNTMCEALAPELARRAGGRAVLRIISNLAVHRLARARAVFPAAQLATESMTGAEVVEGVLDAYAFAVADPFRCATHNKGIMNGISSVVLATGNDFRAIESGAHTYAAWEAADGAVVRPLTTYEKDRDGNLVATIELPVPVGLIGGAT
;
A
#
# COMPACT_ATOMS: atom_id res chain seq x y z
N VAL A 1 2.33 -7.35 18.70
CA VAL A 1 3.12 -7.05 17.49
C VAL A 1 4.54 -6.76 17.90
N ASN A 2 5.54 -7.45 17.35
CA ASN A 2 6.97 -7.27 17.68
C ASN A 2 7.25 -7.31 19.20
N GLY A 3 6.66 -8.27 19.91
CA GLY A 3 6.84 -8.42 21.36
C GLY A 3 6.11 -7.39 22.24
N LYS A 4 5.34 -6.46 21.65
CA LYS A 4 4.53 -5.48 22.38
C LYS A 4 3.04 -5.69 22.18
N ASP A 5 2.29 -5.52 23.26
CA ASP A 5 0.83 -5.63 23.27
C ASP A 5 0.17 -4.31 22.87
N TYR A 6 -0.91 -4.44 22.09
CA TYR A 6 -1.72 -3.33 21.63
C TYR A 6 -3.19 -3.70 21.76
N LEU A 7 -3.99 -2.75 22.24
CA LEU A 7 -5.44 -2.79 22.07
C LEU A 7 -5.74 -2.15 20.72
N VAL A 8 -6.51 -2.84 19.88
CA VAL A 8 -6.79 -2.44 18.50
C VAL A 8 -8.24 -1.96 18.41
N PRO A 9 -8.50 -0.64 18.33
CA PRO A 9 -9.85 -0.14 18.14
C PRO A 9 -10.34 -0.48 16.72
N MET A 10 -11.59 -0.94 16.61
CA MET A 10 -12.22 -1.33 15.35
C MET A 10 -13.61 -0.69 15.27
N ALA A 11 -13.87 0.06 14.21
CA ALA A 11 -15.17 0.63 13.91
C ALA A 11 -15.77 -0.08 12.69
N ILE A 12 -16.74 -0.96 12.92
CA ILE A 12 -17.36 -1.78 11.87
C ILE A 12 -18.76 -2.25 12.31
N GLU A 13 -19.66 -2.38 11.35
CA GLU A 13 -21.04 -2.83 11.54
C GLU A 13 -21.21 -4.35 11.40
N GLU A 14 -20.30 -5.01 10.68
CA GLU A 14 -20.37 -6.44 10.40
C GLU A 14 -20.12 -7.28 11.66
N PRO A 15 -21.03 -8.21 12.01
CA PRO A 15 -20.84 -9.09 13.16
C PRO A 15 -19.65 -10.02 12.95
N SER A 16 -19.15 -10.61 14.04
CA SER A 16 -18.06 -11.59 14.08
C SER A 16 -16.65 -11.10 13.73
N VAL A 17 -16.48 -9.97 13.01
CA VAL A 17 -15.16 -9.48 12.59
C VAL A 17 -14.21 -9.28 13.78
N VAL A 18 -14.67 -8.56 14.81
CA VAL A 18 -13.87 -8.30 16.03
C VAL A 18 -13.57 -9.60 16.80
N ALA A 19 -14.53 -10.52 16.85
CA ALA A 19 -14.36 -11.81 17.53
C ALA A 19 -13.34 -12.70 16.80
N ALA A 20 -13.41 -12.77 15.46
CA ALA A 20 -12.46 -13.52 14.64
C ALA A 20 -11.04 -12.94 14.76
N ALA A 21 -10.89 -11.60 14.68
CA ALA A 21 -9.60 -10.94 14.86
C ALA A 21 -8.99 -11.24 16.24
N SER A 22 -9.80 -11.15 17.30
CA SER A 22 -9.38 -11.43 18.67
C SER A 22 -8.98 -12.90 18.87
N ASN A 23 -9.74 -13.84 18.30
CA ASN A 23 -9.44 -15.27 18.38
C ASN A 23 -8.13 -15.60 17.66
N SER A 24 -7.96 -15.12 16.42
CA SER A 24 -6.71 -15.32 15.66
C SER A 24 -5.51 -14.70 16.38
N ALA A 25 -5.66 -13.51 16.97
CA ALA A 25 -4.59 -12.88 17.75
C ALA A 25 -4.22 -13.68 19.00
N LYS A 26 -5.21 -14.27 19.70
CA LYS A 26 -4.98 -15.16 20.85
C LYS A 26 -4.17 -16.39 20.45
N VAL A 27 -4.51 -17.03 19.33
CA VAL A 27 -3.78 -18.20 18.82
C VAL A 27 -2.35 -17.81 18.44
N ALA A 28 -2.17 -16.76 17.62
CA ALA A 28 -0.85 -16.31 17.19
C ALA A 28 0.06 -15.94 18.38
N ARG A 29 -0.51 -15.40 19.47
CA ARG A 29 0.25 -15.03 20.68
C ARG A 29 1.00 -16.22 21.30
N THR A 30 0.48 -17.44 21.17
CA THR A 30 1.13 -18.66 21.67
C THR A 30 2.49 -18.94 21.02
N SER A 31 2.73 -18.36 19.83
CA SER A 31 4.00 -18.44 19.08
C SER A 31 4.73 -17.09 19.00
N GLY A 32 4.52 -16.20 19.97
CA GLY A 32 5.15 -14.88 20.01
C GLY A 32 4.38 -13.76 19.31
N GLY A 33 3.21 -14.07 18.75
CA GLY A 33 2.34 -13.10 18.09
C GLY A 33 2.81 -12.71 16.68
N PHE A 34 2.34 -11.56 16.20
CA PHE A 34 2.70 -11.04 14.90
C PHE A 34 4.06 -10.35 14.92
N HIS A 35 4.88 -10.64 13.90
CA HIS A 35 6.06 -9.85 13.56
C HIS A 35 5.73 -8.96 12.36
N ALA A 36 6.06 -7.67 12.44
CA ALA A 36 5.72 -6.69 11.43
C ALA A 36 6.86 -5.72 11.14
N GLN A 37 6.93 -5.24 9.90
CA GLN A 37 7.89 -4.23 9.45
C GLN A 37 7.25 -3.39 8.32
N SER A 38 7.80 -2.22 8.04
CA SER A 38 7.35 -1.37 6.94
C SER A 38 8.52 -0.77 6.19
N THR A 39 8.27 -0.32 4.96
CA THR A 39 9.20 0.56 4.25
C THR A 39 9.15 1.98 4.82
N GLU A 40 9.98 2.86 4.28
CA GLU A 40 9.85 4.30 4.53
C GLU A 40 8.46 4.82 4.06
N PRO A 41 7.92 5.89 4.66
CA PRO A 41 6.58 6.39 4.36
C PRO A 41 6.56 7.23 3.07
N VAL A 42 7.03 6.65 1.96
CA VAL A 42 7.19 7.32 0.68
C VAL A 42 5.91 7.22 -0.16
N MET A 43 5.31 8.36 -0.46
CA MET A 43 4.16 8.51 -1.34
C MET A 43 4.59 8.93 -2.75
N ILE A 44 3.74 8.63 -3.74
CA ILE A 44 3.96 9.00 -5.13
C ILE A 44 3.05 10.17 -5.50
N GLY A 45 3.62 11.32 -5.84
CA GLY A 45 2.93 12.39 -6.55
C GLY A 45 3.09 12.24 -8.05
N GLN A 46 2.07 12.60 -8.84
CA GLN A 46 2.09 12.50 -10.29
C GLN A 46 1.80 13.86 -10.93
N VAL A 47 2.67 14.28 -11.85
CA VAL A 47 2.40 15.37 -12.77
C VAL A 47 2.29 14.82 -14.18
N GLN A 48 1.10 14.92 -14.76
CA GLN A 48 0.83 14.51 -16.15
C GLN A 48 1.10 15.68 -17.09
N ILE A 49 1.94 15.45 -18.09
CA ILE A 49 2.25 16.42 -19.14
C ILE A 49 1.83 15.84 -20.50
N MET A 50 1.00 16.62 -21.21
CA MET A 50 0.44 16.28 -22.51
C MET A 50 1.00 17.17 -23.61
N ASP A 51 0.75 16.78 -24.86
CA ASP A 51 1.07 17.54 -26.07
C ASP A 51 2.58 17.84 -26.19
N VAL A 52 3.41 16.90 -25.72
CA VAL A 52 4.87 16.97 -25.77
C VAL A 52 5.35 16.49 -27.14
N PRO A 53 6.00 17.35 -27.96
CA PRO A 53 6.44 16.98 -29.31
C PRO A 53 7.49 15.86 -29.34
N ASP A 54 8.37 15.84 -28.33
CA ASP A 54 9.53 14.95 -28.25
C ASP A 54 9.65 14.24 -26.87
N PRO A 55 8.72 13.33 -26.50
CA PRO A 55 8.62 12.78 -25.14
C PRO A 55 9.90 12.16 -24.58
N ALA A 56 10.68 11.49 -25.43
CA ALA A 56 11.95 10.89 -25.04
C ALA A 56 13.00 11.94 -24.65
N ALA A 57 13.11 13.03 -25.42
CA ALA A 57 14.03 14.12 -25.13
C ALA A 57 13.53 14.97 -23.95
N ALA A 58 12.21 15.20 -23.85
CA ALA A 58 11.58 15.86 -22.70
C ALA A 58 11.89 15.13 -21.38
N ARG A 59 11.85 13.79 -21.38
CA ARG A 59 12.25 12.97 -20.22
C ARG A 59 13.69 13.28 -19.78
N LEU A 60 14.63 13.38 -20.72
CA LEU A 60 16.02 13.71 -20.40
C LEU A 60 16.15 15.13 -19.84
N ARG A 61 15.52 16.13 -20.47
CA ARG A 61 15.52 17.52 -19.98
C ARG A 61 14.98 17.67 -18.55
N ILE A 62 13.99 16.87 -18.17
CA ILE A 62 13.44 16.85 -16.81
C ILE A 62 14.42 16.18 -15.84
N LEU A 63 14.99 15.03 -16.22
CA LEU A 63 15.94 14.29 -15.37
C LEU A 63 17.25 15.05 -15.15
N GLU A 64 17.74 15.78 -16.14
CA GLU A 64 18.89 16.70 -16.00
C GLU A 64 18.64 17.79 -14.95
N ALA A 65 17.38 18.19 -14.78
CA ALA A 65 16.96 19.21 -13.81
C ALA A 65 16.56 18.64 -12.45
N ARG A 66 16.71 17.33 -12.24
CA ARG A 66 16.18 16.61 -11.07
C ARG A 66 16.54 17.28 -9.75
N THR A 67 17.81 17.65 -9.53
CA THR A 67 18.27 18.27 -8.28
C THR A 67 17.57 19.60 -8.00
N GLU A 68 17.42 20.43 -9.03
CA GLU A 68 16.74 21.73 -8.96
C GLU A 68 15.25 21.54 -8.65
N LEU A 69 14.60 20.60 -9.34
CA LEU A 69 13.18 20.29 -9.16
C LEU A 69 12.89 19.74 -7.76
N LEU A 70 13.75 18.86 -7.24
CA LEU A 70 13.62 18.34 -5.87
C LEU A 70 13.78 19.46 -4.83
N ALA A 71 14.74 20.37 -5.02
CA ALA A 71 14.90 21.53 -4.16
C ALA A 71 13.67 22.46 -4.20
N ALA A 72 13.13 22.70 -5.40
CA ALA A 72 11.93 23.52 -5.60
C ALA A 72 10.68 22.91 -4.95
N ALA A 73 10.52 21.58 -5.01
CA ALA A 73 9.45 20.86 -4.31
C ALA A 73 9.60 20.98 -2.79
N ASN A 74 10.79 20.72 -2.27
CA ASN A 74 11.08 20.76 -0.84
C ASN A 74 10.93 22.16 -0.23
N ALA A 75 11.16 23.22 -1.01
CA ALA A 75 10.90 24.60 -0.58
C ALA A 75 9.41 24.89 -0.29
N LYS A 76 8.48 24.04 -0.74
CA LYS A 76 7.03 24.23 -0.51
C LYS A 76 6.56 23.74 0.84
N ASP A 77 7.30 22.82 1.46
CA ASP A 77 6.97 22.32 2.80
C ASP A 77 8.24 22.27 3.67
N PRO A 78 8.72 23.44 4.13
CA PRO A 78 9.92 23.52 4.97
C PRO A 78 9.72 22.81 6.32
N VAL A 79 8.48 22.63 6.78
CA VAL A 79 8.17 21.92 8.02
C VAL A 79 8.40 20.42 7.83
N LEU A 80 7.85 19.82 6.77
CA LEU A 80 8.08 18.40 6.46
C LEU A 80 9.57 18.10 6.28
N VAL A 81 10.29 18.97 5.55
CA VAL A 81 11.74 18.85 5.37
C VAL A 81 12.49 18.95 6.70
N LYS A 82 12.10 19.88 7.58
CA LYS A 82 12.67 20.03 8.93
C LYS A 82 12.56 18.74 9.76
N PHE A 83 11.47 17.98 9.59
CA PHE A 83 11.27 16.68 10.26
C PHE A 83 11.84 15.48 9.47
N GLY A 84 12.70 15.74 8.48
CA GLY A 84 13.41 14.72 7.72
C GLY A 84 12.65 14.17 6.51
N GLY A 85 11.40 14.62 6.27
CA GLY A 85 10.60 14.21 5.13
C GLY A 85 10.98 14.91 3.82
N GLY A 86 9.99 15.06 2.94
CA GLY A 86 10.08 15.81 1.70
C GLY A 86 10.34 14.95 0.46
N ALA A 87 10.41 15.59 -0.69
CA ALA A 87 10.74 14.97 -1.96
C ALA A 87 12.16 14.40 -1.96
N LYS A 88 12.28 13.09 -2.23
CA LYS A 88 13.52 12.32 -2.22
C LYS A 88 14.01 11.98 -3.63
N GLU A 89 13.08 11.72 -4.53
CA GLU A 89 13.35 11.18 -5.85
C GLU A 89 12.30 11.69 -6.85
N LEU A 90 12.71 11.80 -8.12
CA LEU A 90 11.89 12.19 -9.25
C LEU A 90 12.14 11.21 -10.39
N GLU A 91 11.08 10.53 -10.82
CA GLU A 91 11.11 9.60 -11.95
C GLU A 91 10.30 10.17 -13.11
N VAL A 92 10.65 9.79 -14.34
CA VAL A 92 9.89 10.19 -15.52
C VAL A 92 9.57 8.98 -16.36
N ARG A 93 8.27 8.75 -16.56
CA ARG A 93 7.69 7.62 -17.28
C ARG A 93 7.03 8.11 -18.57
N LEU A 94 7.20 7.34 -19.64
CA LEU A 94 6.54 7.59 -20.91
C LEU A 94 5.44 6.55 -21.08
N LEU A 95 4.18 7.00 -21.15
CA LEU A 95 3.03 6.11 -21.24
C LEU A 95 2.34 6.29 -22.60
N PRO A 96 2.41 5.31 -23.51
CA PRO A 96 1.55 5.27 -24.68
C PRO A 96 0.07 5.24 -24.25
N SER A 97 -0.77 5.98 -24.94
CA SER A 97 -2.21 6.04 -24.64
C SER A 97 -3.02 6.30 -25.91
N PRO A 98 -4.36 6.12 -25.86
CA PRO A 98 -5.25 6.54 -26.95
C PRO A 98 -5.17 8.04 -27.28
N ARG A 99 -4.51 8.85 -26.45
CA ARG A 99 -4.32 10.30 -26.62
C ARG A 99 -2.87 10.69 -26.92
N GLY A 100 -2.07 9.74 -27.43
CA GLY A 100 -0.64 9.92 -27.67
C GLY A 100 0.22 9.55 -26.46
N THR A 101 1.53 9.73 -26.59
CA THR A 101 2.48 9.43 -25.52
C THR A 101 2.44 10.53 -24.46
N MET A 102 2.11 10.15 -23.22
CA MET A 102 2.10 11.04 -22.07
C MET A 102 3.47 11.02 -21.38
N VAL A 103 3.93 12.18 -20.90
CA VAL A 103 5.08 12.27 -19.99
C VAL A 103 4.54 12.38 -18.57
N ILE A 104 4.77 11.35 -17.75
CA ILE A 104 4.33 11.29 -16.35
C ILE A 104 5.55 11.43 -15.46
N VAL A 105 5.58 12.51 -14.68
CA VAL A 105 6.61 12.72 -13.67
C VAL A 105 6.09 12.20 -12.34
N HIS A 106 6.79 11.23 -11.75
CA HIS A 106 6.57 10.80 -10.38
C HIS A 106 7.48 11.61 -9.45
N LEU A 107 6.92 12.16 -8.39
CA LEU A 107 7.66 12.75 -7.28
C LEU A 107 7.51 11.82 -6.07
N LEU A 108 8.61 11.21 -5.63
CA LEU A 108 8.61 10.34 -4.45
C LEU A 108 8.85 11.20 -3.21
N VAL A 109 7.85 11.27 -2.33
CA VAL A 109 7.82 12.17 -1.17
C VAL A 109 7.72 11.35 0.11
N ASP A 110 8.71 11.47 0.98
CA ASP A 110 8.64 10.97 2.35
C ASP A 110 7.67 11.85 3.16
N ALA A 111 6.51 11.29 3.48
CA ALA A 111 5.41 11.97 4.15
C ALA A 111 5.49 11.90 5.69
N ARG A 112 6.51 11.23 6.25
CA ARG A 112 6.66 11.01 7.69
C ARG A 112 5.35 10.47 8.29
N ASP A 113 4.89 11.06 9.40
CA ASP A 113 3.69 10.64 10.12
C ASP A 113 2.38 11.15 9.48
N ALA A 114 2.44 11.88 8.37
CA ALA A 114 1.26 12.31 7.65
C ALA A 114 0.78 11.23 6.67
N GLY A 115 -0.53 11.25 6.36
CA GLY A 115 -1.07 10.47 5.23
C GLY A 115 -0.48 10.90 3.88
N GLY A 116 0.05 12.13 3.78
CA GLY A 116 0.84 12.62 2.65
C GLY A 116 0.08 13.28 1.51
N MET A 117 -1.26 13.11 1.43
CA MET A 117 -2.08 13.63 0.33
C MET A 117 -1.88 15.12 0.04
N ASN A 118 -2.00 15.98 1.06
CA ASN A 118 -1.91 17.43 0.86
C ASN A 118 -0.49 17.88 0.48
N ALA A 119 0.52 17.40 1.21
CA ALA A 119 1.92 17.76 0.96
C ALA A 119 2.36 17.37 -0.46
N VAL A 120 2.03 16.14 -0.89
CA VAL A 120 2.36 15.65 -2.23
C VAL A 120 1.69 16.49 -3.31
N ASN A 121 0.39 16.76 -3.18
CA ASN A 121 -0.35 17.56 -4.17
C ASN A 121 0.22 18.97 -4.28
N THR A 122 0.50 19.64 -3.16
CA THR A 122 1.11 20.98 -3.15
C THR A 122 2.48 21.00 -3.84
N MET A 123 3.31 19.99 -3.61
CA MET A 123 4.60 19.87 -4.31
C MET A 123 4.41 19.65 -5.82
N CYS A 124 3.48 18.78 -6.23
CA CYS A 124 3.17 18.55 -7.64
C CYS A 124 2.63 19.82 -8.33
N GLU A 125 1.72 20.56 -7.68
CA GLU A 125 1.19 21.82 -8.18
C GLU A 125 2.28 22.86 -8.40
N ALA A 126 3.22 22.97 -7.45
CA ALA A 126 4.33 23.90 -7.54
C ALA A 126 5.31 23.57 -8.68
N LEU A 127 5.56 22.28 -8.93
CA LEU A 127 6.47 21.85 -10.00
C LEU A 127 5.85 21.91 -11.40
N ALA A 128 4.52 21.85 -11.50
CA ALA A 128 3.84 21.67 -12.78
C ALA A 128 4.19 22.71 -13.87
N PRO A 129 4.27 24.03 -13.58
CA PRO A 129 4.63 25.02 -14.60
C PRO A 129 6.01 24.78 -15.18
N GLU A 130 6.99 24.47 -14.32
CA GLU A 130 8.37 24.27 -14.72
C GLU A 130 8.57 22.95 -15.47
N LEU A 131 7.91 21.89 -15.01
CA LEU A 131 7.89 20.60 -15.71
C LEU A 131 7.27 20.73 -17.12
N ALA A 132 6.15 21.44 -17.25
CA ALA A 132 5.50 21.70 -18.52
C ALA A 132 6.42 22.50 -19.48
N ARG A 133 7.08 23.54 -18.96
CA ARG A 133 8.04 24.36 -19.71
C ARG A 133 9.21 23.52 -20.24
N ARG A 134 9.82 22.68 -19.39
CA ARG A 134 10.93 21.81 -19.79
C ARG A 134 10.50 20.74 -20.78
N ALA A 135 9.30 20.21 -20.62
CA ALA A 135 8.77 19.24 -21.55
C ALA A 135 8.39 19.87 -22.90
N GLY A 136 8.04 21.16 -22.95
CA GLY A 136 7.44 21.79 -24.13
C GLY A 136 6.00 21.37 -24.35
N GLY A 137 5.27 21.07 -23.26
CA GLY A 137 3.88 20.62 -23.30
C GLY A 137 3.02 21.35 -22.26
N ARG A 138 1.85 20.79 -21.92
CA ARG A 138 0.96 21.33 -20.88
C ARG A 138 0.76 20.35 -19.74
N ALA A 139 0.82 20.84 -18.50
CA ALA A 139 0.45 20.06 -17.32
C ALA A 139 -1.07 19.91 -17.23
N VAL A 140 -1.54 18.73 -16.80
CA VAL A 140 -2.97 18.39 -16.70
C VAL A 140 -3.33 17.99 -15.28
N LEU A 141 -2.87 16.83 -14.83
CA LEU A 141 -3.08 16.35 -13.46
C LEU A 141 -1.85 16.60 -12.60
N ARG A 142 -2.09 16.93 -11.33
CA ARG A 142 -1.12 17.13 -10.24
C ARG A 142 -1.69 16.46 -9.00
N ILE A 143 -1.46 15.17 -8.88
CA ILE A 143 -2.25 14.34 -7.98
C ILE A 143 -1.44 13.20 -7.41
N ILE A 144 -1.69 12.84 -6.16
CA ILE A 144 -1.14 11.65 -5.53
C ILE A 144 -1.62 10.36 -6.22
N SER A 145 -0.80 9.31 -6.17
CA SER A 145 -1.20 7.95 -6.50
C SER A 145 -1.54 7.17 -5.23
N ASN A 146 -2.72 6.53 -5.21
CA ASN A 146 -3.11 5.61 -4.13
C ASN A 146 -2.45 4.23 -4.28
N LEU A 147 -1.86 3.91 -5.44
CA LEU A 147 -1.00 2.73 -5.58
C LEU A 147 0.37 3.04 -4.95
N ALA A 148 0.39 3.09 -3.62
CA ALA A 148 1.54 3.53 -2.82
C ALA A 148 2.58 2.41 -2.62
N VAL A 149 3.16 1.93 -3.71
CA VAL A 149 4.10 0.79 -3.73
C VAL A 149 5.40 1.02 -2.96
N HIS A 150 5.72 2.28 -2.63
CA HIS A 150 6.88 2.62 -1.79
C HIS A 150 6.55 2.75 -0.30
N ARG A 151 5.27 2.59 0.10
CA ARG A 151 4.78 2.66 1.48
C ARG A 151 4.06 1.37 1.86
N LEU A 152 4.82 0.28 1.93
CA LEU A 152 4.34 -1.06 2.21
C LEU A 152 4.47 -1.38 3.70
N ALA A 153 3.45 -2.06 4.24
CA ALA A 153 3.53 -2.74 5.52
C ALA A 153 3.53 -4.26 5.30
N ARG A 154 4.29 -4.97 6.13
CA ARG A 154 4.43 -6.42 6.11
C ARG A 154 4.12 -6.96 7.48
N ALA A 155 3.42 -8.09 7.55
CA ALA A 155 3.28 -8.85 8.78
C ALA A 155 3.37 -10.36 8.52
N ARG A 156 3.84 -11.09 9.51
CA ARG A 156 3.77 -12.56 9.56
C ARG A 156 3.40 -13.07 10.94
N ALA A 157 2.78 -14.23 10.99
CA ALA A 157 2.55 -14.98 12.22
C ALA A 157 2.58 -16.49 11.97
N VAL A 158 2.93 -17.24 13.02
CA VAL A 158 2.85 -18.70 13.06
C VAL A 158 1.67 -19.08 13.95
N PHE A 159 0.84 -20.00 13.46
CA PHE A 159 -0.30 -20.56 14.16
C PHE A 159 -0.04 -22.04 14.38
N PRO A 160 0.27 -22.47 15.63
CA PRO A 160 0.56 -23.86 15.91
C PRO A 160 -0.61 -24.76 15.54
N ALA A 161 -0.34 -25.85 14.81
CA ALA A 161 -1.40 -26.79 14.43
C ALA A 161 -2.19 -27.26 15.65
N ALA A 162 -1.50 -27.58 16.76
CA ALA A 162 -2.13 -28.01 18.00
C ALA A 162 -3.14 -27.00 18.60
N GLN A 163 -3.02 -25.71 18.27
CA GLN A 163 -3.93 -24.65 18.72
C GLN A 163 -5.07 -24.36 17.74
N LEU A 164 -5.06 -25.00 16.56
CA LEU A 164 -6.08 -24.87 15.52
C LEU A 164 -7.12 -26.00 15.56
N ALA A 165 -6.90 -27.05 16.34
CA ALA A 165 -7.83 -28.17 16.46
C ALA A 165 -9.22 -27.71 16.93
N THR A 166 -10.26 -28.32 16.37
CA THR A 166 -11.66 -28.12 16.75
C THR A 166 -12.24 -29.41 17.34
N GLU A 167 -13.52 -29.41 17.72
CA GLU A 167 -14.20 -30.63 18.17
C GLU A 167 -14.28 -31.72 17.10
N SER A 168 -14.26 -31.32 15.82
CA SER A 168 -14.46 -32.22 14.67
C SER A 168 -13.25 -32.39 13.77
N MET A 169 -12.21 -31.56 13.91
CA MET A 169 -11.02 -31.60 13.05
C MET A 169 -9.75 -31.48 13.89
N THR A 170 -8.74 -32.28 13.54
CA THR A 170 -7.39 -32.13 14.07
C THR A 170 -6.76 -30.84 13.58
N GLY A 171 -5.75 -30.35 14.31
CA GLY A 171 -4.98 -29.18 13.91
C GLY A 171 -4.38 -29.28 12.51
N ALA A 172 -3.83 -30.46 12.17
CA ALA A 172 -3.24 -30.71 10.86
C ALA A 172 -4.29 -30.64 9.73
N GLU A 173 -5.48 -31.19 9.94
CA GLU A 173 -6.58 -31.09 8.97
C GLU A 173 -7.04 -29.63 8.77
N VAL A 174 -7.06 -28.83 9.84
CA VAL A 174 -7.38 -27.41 9.73
C VAL A 174 -6.29 -26.66 8.95
N VAL A 175 -5.01 -26.98 9.16
CA VAL A 175 -3.90 -26.40 8.38
C VAL A 175 -4.07 -26.70 6.89
N GLU A 176 -4.28 -27.97 6.51
CA GLU A 176 -4.49 -28.34 5.10
C GLU A 176 -5.73 -27.65 4.52
N GLY A 177 -6.83 -27.59 5.27
CA GLY A 177 -8.03 -26.88 4.82
C GLY A 177 -7.81 -25.39 4.57
N VAL A 178 -6.96 -24.72 5.35
CA VAL A 178 -6.58 -23.33 5.10
C VAL A 178 -5.71 -23.22 3.84
N LEU A 179 -4.80 -24.16 3.60
CA LEU A 179 -3.97 -24.18 2.40
C LEU A 179 -4.80 -24.43 1.13
N ASP A 180 -5.78 -25.35 1.19
CA ASP A 180 -6.71 -25.60 0.11
C ASP A 180 -7.56 -24.36 -0.21
N ALA A 181 -8.07 -23.69 0.83
CA ALA A 181 -8.84 -22.45 0.67
C ALA A 181 -7.98 -21.30 0.10
N TYR A 182 -6.71 -21.20 0.51
CA TYR A 182 -5.75 -20.25 -0.06
C TYR A 182 -5.45 -20.58 -1.53
N ALA A 183 -5.20 -21.84 -1.87
CA ALA A 183 -4.98 -22.28 -3.25
C ALA A 183 -6.18 -21.94 -4.14
N PHE A 184 -7.41 -22.09 -3.64
CA PHE A 184 -8.61 -21.64 -4.35
C PHE A 184 -8.62 -20.12 -4.58
N ALA A 185 -8.24 -19.32 -3.59
CA ALA A 185 -8.13 -17.86 -3.76
C ALA A 185 -7.03 -17.44 -4.74
N VAL A 186 -5.95 -18.23 -4.88
CA VAL A 186 -4.92 -18.00 -5.90
C VAL A 186 -5.44 -18.35 -7.30
N ALA A 187 -6.16 -19.46 -7.42
CA ALA A 187 -6.61 -19.99 -8.71
C ALA A 187 -7.82 -19.26 -9.31
N ASP A 188 -8.69 -18.68 -8.48
CA ASP A 188 -9.96 -18.09 -8.92
C ASP A 188 -10.13 -16.63 -8.46
N PRO A 189 -10.20 -15.65 -9.37
CA PRO A 189 -10.44 -14.25 -9.02
C PRO A 189 -11.76 -14.01 -8.27
N PHE A 190 -12.79 -14.82 -8.49
CA PHE A 190 -14.05 -14.72 -7.74
C PHE A 190 -13.85 -15.03 -6.25
N ARG A 191 -13.06 -16.06 -5.97
CA ARG A 191 -12.68 -16.37 -4.58
C ARG A 191 -11.69 -15.35 -4.04
N CYS A 192 -10.71 -14.93 -4.83
CA CYS A 192 -9.71 -13.92 -4.47
C CYS A 192 -10.37 -12.60 -4.00
N ALA A 193 -11.42 -12.15 -4.68
CA ALA A 193 -12.18 -10.97 -4.27
C ALA A 193 -12.76 -11.12 -2.86
N THR A 194 -13.37 -12.27 -2.56
CA THR A 194 -13.93 -12.56 -1.23
C THR A 194 -12.84 -12.72 -0.17
N HIS A 195 -11.72 -13.33 -0.54
CA HIS A 195 -10.55 -13.49 0.31
C HIS A 195 -9.99 -12.13 0.75
N ASN A 196 -9.73 -11.25 -0.22
CA ASN A 196 -9.20 -9.91 0.04
C ASN A 196 -10.23 -9.05 0.80
N LYS A 197 -11.53 -9.16 0.51
CA LYS A 197 -12.59 -8.50 1.31
C LYS A 197 -12.49 -8.88 2.80
N GLY A 198 -12.28 -10.16 3.11
CA GLY A 198 -12.12 -10.62 4.49
C GLY A 198 -10.93 -10.01 5.21
N ILE A 199 -9.83 -9.76 4.50
CA ILE A 199 -8.66 -9.02 5.03
C ILE A 199 -9.04 -7.56 5.31
N MET A 200 -9.75 -6.93 4.38
CA MET A 200 -10.15 -5.53 4.48
C MET A 200 -11.18 -5.28 5.58
N ASN A 201 -12.02 -6.26 5.94
CA ASN A 201 -12.87 -6.17 7.15
C ASN A 201 -12.05 -5.80 8.40
N GLY A 202 -10.89 -6.44 8.57
CA GLY A 202 -9.98 -6.14 9.67
C GLY A 202 -9.32 -4.77 9.50
N ILE A 203 -8.69 -4.54 8.35
CA ILE A 203 -7.89 -3.33 8.10
C ILE A 203 -8.76 -2.06 8.12
N SER A 204 -9.81 -2.02 7.30
CA SER A 204 -10.66 -0.83 7.14
C SER A 204 -11.34 -0.43 8.44
N SER A 205 -11.67 -1.39 9.32
CA SER A 205 -12.24 -1.08 10.64
C SER A 205 -11.29 -0.30 11.55
N VAL A 206 -9.99 -0.59 11.51
CA VAL A 206 -8.96 0.12 12.29
C VAL A 206 -8.69 1.49 11.66
N VAL A 207 -8.64 1.53 10.32
CA VAL A 207 -8.45 2.78 9.57
C VAL A 207 -9.58 3.77 9.87
N LEU A 208 -10.83 3.31 9.88
CA LEU A 208 -11.98 4.10 10.29
C LEU A 208 -11.89 4.56 11.75
N ALA A 209 -11.58 3.65 12.68
CA ALA A 209 -11.49 3.98 14.10
C ALA A 209 -10.39 4.99 14.44
N THR A 210 -9.39 5.12 13.56
CA THR A 210 -8.27 6.07 13.71
C THR A 210 -8.45 7.35 12.90
N GLY A 211 -9.62 7.57 12.28
CA GLY A 211 -9.90 8.79 11.50
C GLY A 211 -9.18 8.87 10.15
N ASN A 212 -8.59 7.76 9.69
CA ASN A 212 -7.88 7.69 8.42
C ASN A 212 -8.82 7.41 7.23
N ASP A 213 -8.36 7.70 6.01
CA ASP A 213 -9.12 7.47 4.78
C ASP A 213 -9.07 5.98 4.36
N PHE A 214 -10.12 5.23 4.68
CA PHE A 214 -10.22 3.82 4.27
C PHE A 214 -10.27 3.61 2.75
N ARG A 215 -10.78 4.57 1.96
CA ARG A 215 -10.86 4.44 0.50
C ARG A 215 -9.46 4.47 -0.12
N ALA A 216 -8.56 5.27 0.45
CA ALA A 216 -7.16 5.29 0.03
C ALA A 216 -6.47 3.93 0.27
N ILE A 217 -6.73 3.31 1.43
CA ILE A 217 -6.19 1.98 1.76
C ILE A 217 -6.80 0.89 0.86
N GLU A 218 -8.13 0.87 0.70
CA GLU A 218 -8.84 -0.09 -0.16
C GLU A 218 -8.37 -0.02 -1.63
N SER A 219 -8.30 1.19 -2.20
CA SER A 219 -7.84 1.38 -3.57
C SER A 219 -6.38 0.96 -3.75
N GLY A 220 -5.51 1.30 -2.79
CA GLY A 220 -4.11 0.86 -2.79
C GLY A 220 -3.97 -0.66 -2.69
N ALA A 221 -4.67 -1.29 -1.76
CA ALA A 221 -4.62 -2.73 -1.52
C ALA A 221 -5.10 -3.52 -2.75
N HIS A 222 -6.28 -3.23 -3.27
CA HIS A 222 -6.84 -3.97 -4.40
C HIS A 222 -6.08 -3.71 -5.71
N THR A 223 -5.59 -2.48 -5.94
CA THR A 223 -4.77 -2.19 -7.13
C THR A 223 -3.39 -2.86 -7.00
N TYR A 224 -2.80 -2.90 -5.80
CA TYR A 224 -1.55 -3.63 -5.57
C TYR A 224 -1.70 -5.13 -5.82
N ALA A 225 -2.80 -5.73 -5.37
CA ALA A 225 -3.13 -7.13 -5.63
C ALA A 225 -3.26 -7.45 -7.13
N ALA A 226 -3.72 -6.49 -7.95
CA ALA A 226 -3.74 -6.65 -9.41
C ALA A 226 -2.38 -6.35 -10.06
N TRP A 227 -1.67 -5.33 -9.57
CA TRP A 227 -0.37 -4.90 -10.10
C TRP A 227 0.73 -5.95 -9.90
N GLU A 228 0.71 -6.64 -8.76
CA GLU A 228 1.64 -7.73 -8.41
C GLU A 228 1.12 -9.12 -8.80
N ALA A 229 0.03 -9.20 -9.58
CA ALA A 229 -0.46 -10.48 -10.06
C ALA A 229 0.56 -11.07 -11.07
N ALA A 230 0.78 -12.39 -11.01
CA ALA A 230 1.64 -13.08 -11.96
C ALA A 230 1.07 -13.00 -13.39
N ASP A 231 1.92 -13.23 -14.39
CA ASP A 231 1.51 -13.22 -15.79
C ASP A 231 0.31 -14.16 -16.03
N GLY A 232 -0.78 -13.60 -16.58
CA GLY A 232 -2.03 -14.31 -16.85
C GLY A 232 -3.06 -14.27 -15.71
N ALA A 233 -2.69 -13.81 -14.51
CA ALA A 233 -3.63 -13.58 -13.41
C ALA A 233 -4.16 -12.14 -13.42
N VAL A 234 -5.44 -11.96 -13.06
CA VAL A 234 -6.08 -10.62 -12.99
C VAL A 234 -5.85 -9.97 -11.62
N VAL A 235 -5.76 -10.79 -10.57
CA VAL A 235 -5.57 -10.37 -9.18
C VAL A 235 -4.97 -11.51 -8.38
N ARG A 236 -4.16 -11.22 -7.36
CA ARG A 236 -3.67 -12.21 -6.39
C ARG A 236 -4.20 -11.96 -4.97
N PRO A 237 -4.21 -12.97 -4.09
CA PRO A 237 -4.41 -12.75 -2.66
C PRO A 237 -3.37 -11.79 -2.09
N LEU A 238 -3.77 -10.94 -1.14
CA LEU A 238 -2.87 -10.04 -0.41
C LEU A 238 -1.99 -10.77 0.61
N THR A 239 -2.42 -11.96 1.04
CA THR A 239 -1.74 -12.83 1.99
C THR A 239 -1.18 -14.07 1.31
N THR A 240 -0.13 -14.65 1.89
CA THR A 240 0.27 -16.04 1.61
C THR A 240 0.05 -16.91 2.83
N TYR A 241 -0.25 -18.19 2.60
CA TYR A 241 -0.33 -19.21 3.63
C TYR A 241 0.56 -20.39 3.25
N GLU A 242 1.38 -20.82 4.19
CA GLU A 242 2.35 -21.89 4.02
C GLU A 242 2.34 -22.81 5.25
N LYS A 243 2.89 -24.01 5.12
CA LYS A 243 3.13 -24.93 6.23
C LYS A 243 4.61 -24.99 6.51
N ASP A 244 5.01 -24.75 7.75
CA ASP A 244 6.41 -24.88 8.15
C ASP A 244 6.81 -26.37 8.30
N ARG A 245 8.11 -26.61 8.56
CA ARG A 245 8.66 -27.95 8.76
C ARG A 245 8.06 -28.71 9.94
N ASP A 246 7.50 -27.99 10.90
CA ASP A 246 6.93 -28.53 12.14
C ASP A 246 5.41 -28.74 11.98
N GLY A 247 4.86 -28.48 10.78
CA GLY A 247 3.46 -28.69 10.44
C GLY A 247 2.54 -27.53 10.84
N ASN A 248 3.09 -26.38 11.27
CA ASN A 248 2.30 -25.22 11.66
C ASN A 248 1.93 -24.36 10.45
N LEU A 249 0.82 -23.64 10.57
CA LEU A 249 0.42 -22.67 9.57
C LEU A 249 1.22 -21.37 9.73
N VAL A 250 1.86 -20.92 8.66
CA VAL A 250 2.54 -19.63 8.57
C VAL A 250 1.72 -18.74 7.64
N ALA A 251 1.29 -17.58 8.15
CA ALA A 251 0.59 -16.59 7.34
C ALA A 251 1.46 -15.35 7.17
N THR A 252 1.51 -14.80 5.96
CA THR A 252 2.16 -13.52 5.68
C THR A 252 1.23 -12.59 4.91
N ILE A 253 1.45 -11.28 5.02
CA ILE A 253 0.75 -10.25 4.26
C ILE A 253 1.71 -9.13 3.90
N GLU A 254 1.56 -8.57 2.71
CA GLU A 254 2.21 -7.33 2.28
C GLU A 254 1.25 -6.52 1.42
N LEU A 255 1.08 -5.24 1.76
CA LEU A 255 0.24 -4.30 1.01
C LEU A 255 0.62 -2.84 1.29
N PRO A 256 0.22 -1.89 0.42
CA PRO A 256 0.31 -0.46 0.70
C PRO A 256 -0.54 -0.05 1.91
N VAL A 257 0.05 0.68 2.85
CA VAL A 257 -0.65 1.19 4.04
C VAL A 257 -0.32 2.68 4.28
N PRO A 258 -0.82 3.59 3.43
CA PRO A 258 -0.61 5.03 3.58
C PRO A 258 -1.52 5.66 4.65
N VAL A 259 -1.29 5.32 5.92
CA VAL A 259 -1.98 5.92 7.08
C VAL A 259 -1.17 7.05 7.71
N GLY A 260 -1.86 8.00 8.33
CA GLY A 260 -1.25 9.10 9.10
C GLY A 260 -1.60 9.02 10.59
N LEU A 261 -0.71 9.59 11.41
CA LEU A 261 -0.97 9.97 12.80
C LEU A 261 -1.35 11.46 12.92
N ILE A 262 -1.10 12.24 11.86
CA ILE A 262 -1.42 13.66 11.78
C ILE A 262 -2.11 14.00 10.44
N GLY A 263 -3.10 14.88 10.51
CA GLY A 263 -3.78 15.47 9.36
C GLY A 263 -5.05 14.73 8.91
N GLY A 264 -5.94 15.46 8.22
CA GLY A 264 -7.27 14.93 7.92
C GLY A 264 -8.14 14.93 9.18
N ALA A 265 -8.76 13.78 9.49
CA ALA A 265 -9.60 13.59 10.67
C ALA A 265 -8.92 12.77 11.79
N THR A 266 -7.61 12.47 11.64
CA THR A 266 -6.78 11.82 12.66
C THR A 266 -6.35 12.83 13.72
#